data_AF-A0A1G5F4Q0-F1
#
_entry.id   AF-A0A1G5F4Q0-F1
#
_cell.length_a   1.000
_cell.length_b   1.000
_cell.length_c   1.000
_cell.angle_alpha   90.00
_cell.angle_beta   90.00
_cell.angle_gamma   90.00
#
_symmetry.space_group_name_H-M   'P 1'
#
loop_
_entity.id
_entity.type
_entity.pdbx_description
1 polymer ?
#
loop_
_entity_poly.entity_id
_entity_poly.type
_entity_poly.pdbx_seq_one_letter_code
_entity_poly.pdbx_strand_id
1 'polypeptide(L)' 'MPYDYRKLRGRIKEKFGTQAEFSKNIGLSEVSVSNKLNNVVDWGQDEMENAIHALEIPFSDIHAYFFTHKVENISTK' A
#
# COMPACT_ATOMS: atom_id res chain seq x y z
N MET A 1 3.32 14.87 -4.70
CA MET A 1 3.98 13.77 -5.43
C MET A 1 3.26 12.48 -5.07
N PRO A 2 2.88 11.63 -6.05
CA PRO A 2 2.23 10.36 -5.74
C PRO A 2 3.19 9.42 -5.01
N TYR A 3 2.64 8.59 -4.12
CA TYR A 3 3.38 7.53 -3.45
C TYR A 3 3.49 6.29 -4.35
N ASP A 4 4.57 5.55 -4.16
CA ASP A 4 4.87 4.32 -4.87
C ASP A 4 4.43 3.10 -4.06
N TYR A 5 3.24 2.60 -4.39
CA TYR A 5 2.67 1.41 -3.78
C TYR A 5 3.03 0.11 -4.53
N ARG A 6 4.04 0.10 -5.42
CA ARG A 6 4.44 -1.13 -6.12
C ARG A 6 4.90 -2.22 -5.17
N LYS A 7 5.68 -1.84 -4.13
CA LYS A 7 6.15 -2.77 -3.10
C LYS A 7 4.97 -3.36 -2.30
N LEU A 8 4.02 -2.52 -1.92
CA LEU A 8 2.81 -2.92 -1.21
C LEU A 8 1.94 -3.86 -2.04
N ARG A 9 1.73 -3.55 -3.33
CA ARG A 9 1.01 -4.42 -4.27
C ARG A 9 1.66 -5.79 -4.43
N GLY A 10 2.98 -5.84 -4.52
CA GLY A 10 3.74 -7.08 -4.56
C GLY A 10 3.44 -7.93 -3.34
N ARG A 11 3.59 -7.35 -2.14
CA ARG A 11 3.37 -8.04 -0.88
C ARG A 11 1.93 -8.53 -0.69
N ILE A 12 0.94 -7.73 -1.12
CA ILE A 12 -0.47 -8.14 -1.12
C ILE A 12 -0.66 -9.40 -1.97
N LYS A 13 -0.09 -9.42 -3.18
CA LYS A 13 -0.20 -10.57 -4.09
C LYS A 13 0.52 -11.81 -3.54
N GLU A 14 1.68 -11.64 -2.92
CA GLU A 14 2.45 -12.75 -2.33
C GLU A 14 1.72 -13.39 -1.15
N LYS A 15 1.04 -12.59 -0.32
CA LYS A 15 0.43 -13.08 0.91
C LYS A 15 -1.06 -13.43 0.79
N PHE A 16 -1.84 -12.59 0.11
CA PHE A 16 -3.28 -12.76 -0.06
C PHE A 16 -3.66 -13.28 -1.43
N GLY A 17 -2.75 -13.35 -2.41
CA GLY A 17 -3.04 -13.74 -3.79
C GLY A 17 -3.79 -12.66 -4.57
N THR A 18 -4.88 -12.14 -4.02
CA THR A 18 -5.77 -11.16 -4.65
C THR A 18 -5.98 -9.91 -3.79
N GLN A 19 -6.26 -8.79 -4.44
CA GLN A 19 -6.64 -7.55 -3.74
C GLN A 19 -7.99 -7.70 -3.01
N ALA A 20 -8.88 -8.55 -3.53
CA ALA A 20 -10.18 -8.89 -2.95
C ALA A 20 -10.09 -9.52 -1.55
N GLU A 21 -9.18 -10.48 -1.38
CA GLU A 21 -8.97 -11.13 -0.09
C GLU A 21 -8.30 -10.19 0.91
N PHE A 22 -7.34 -9.39 0.43
CA PHE A 22 -6.71 -8.36 1.25
C PHE A 22 -7.73 -7.32 1.75
N SER A 23 -8.60 -6.81 0.87
CA SER A 23 -9.59 -5.80 1.26
C SER A 23 -10.57 -6.35 2.32
N LYS A 24 -11.01 -7.60 2.17
CA LYS A 24 -11.83 -8.28 3.18
C LYS A 24 -11.11 -8.41 4.52
N ASN A 25 -9.80 -8.70 4.52
CA ASN A 25 -9.03 -8.88 5.74
C ASN A 25 -8.86 -7.57 6.54
N ILE A 26 -8.66 -6.45 5.84
CA ILE A 26 -8.52 -5.13 6.47
C ILE A 26 -9.86 -4.38 6.67
N GLY A 27 -10.99 -5.03 6.35
CA GLY A 27 -12.33 -4.44 6.52
C GLY A 27 -12.68 -3.34 5.52
N LEU A 28 -12.05 -3.30 4.34
CA LEU A 28 -12.30 -2.31 3.30
C LEU A 28 -12.95 -2.91 2.05
N SER A 29 -13.62 -2.06 1.27
CA SER A 29 -14.09 -2.45 -0.07
C SER A 29 -12.91 -2.56 -1.05
N GLU A 30 -13.02 -3.45 -2.04
CA GLU A 30 -12.03 -3.56 -3.12
C GLU A 30 -11.76 -2.23 -3.83
N VAL A 31 -12.83 -1.46 -4.04
CA VAL A 31 -12.78 -0.13 -4.67
C VAL A 31 -11.99 0.85 -3.81
N SER A 32 -12.21 0.86 -2.50
CA SER A 32 -11.46 1.70 -1.55
C SER A 32 -9.96 1.36 -1.60
N VAL A 33 -9.60 0.08 -1.58
CA VAL A 33 -8.20 -0.35 -1.69
C VAL A 33 -7.61 0.03 -3.04
N SER A 34 -8.36 -0.12 -4.14
CA SER A 34 -7.91 0.26 -5.47
C SER A 34 -7.62 1.75 -5.56
N ASN A 35 -8.54 2.58 -5.08
CA ASN A 35 -8.38 4.03 -5.04
C ASN A 35 -7.14 4.43 -4.25
N LYS A 36 -6.88 3.79 -3.11
CA LYS A 36 -5.68 4.07 -2.31
C LYS A 36 -4.38 3.67 -3.00
N LEU A 37 -4.32 2.46 -3.54
CA LEU A 37 -3.16 1.98 -4.29
C LEU A 37 -2.90 2.77 -5.58
N ASN A 38 -3.91 3.49 -6.08
CA ASN A 38 -3.80 4.38 -7.23
C ASN A 38 -3.59 5.86 -6.84
N ASN A 39 -3.34 6.17 -5.56
CA ASN A 39 -3.19 7.54 -5.05
C ASN A 39 -4.42 8.45 -5.29
N VAL A 40 -5.62 7.88 -5.41
CA VAL A 40 -6.88 8.63 -5.52
C VAL A 40 -7.34 9.10 -4.13
N VAL A 41 -7.11 8.25 -3.11
CA VAL A 41 -7.43 8.52 -1.71
C VAL A 41 -6.22 8.16 -0.87
N ASP A 42 -5.90 8.96 0.14
CA ASP A 42 -4.81 8.65 1.06
C ASP A 42 -5.15 7.51 2.01
N TRP A 43 -4.11 6.85 2.54
CA TRP A 43 -4.29 5.88 3.62
C TRP A 43 -4.43 6.60 4.96
N GLY A 44 -5.43 6.20 5.76
CA GLY A 44 -5.51 6.56 7.18
C GLY A 44 -4.49 5.80 8.02
N GLN A 45 -4.11 6.35 9.18
CA GLN A 45 -3.13 5.71 10.07
C GLN A 45 -3.58 4.31 10.50
N ASP A 46 -4.81 4.16 11.01
CA ASP A 46 -5.38 2.87 11.40
C ASP A 46 -5.39 1.85 10.25
N GLU A 47 -5.59 2.33 9.02
CA GLU A 47 -5.67 1.49 7.84
C GLU A 47 -4.28 1.03 7.39
N MET A 48 -3.27 1.89 7.52
CA MET A 48 -1.87 1.50 7.33
C MET A 48 -1.50 0.44 8.34
N GLU A 49 -1.76 0.67 9.63
CA GLU A 49 -1.46 -0.28 10.72
C GLU A 49 -2.17 -1.62 10.53
N ASN A 50 -3.45 -1.62 10.16
CA ASN A 50 -4.17 -2.85 9.82
C ASN A 50 -3.56 -3.55 8.61
N ALA A 51 -3.13 -2.81 7.58
CA ALA A 51 -2.51 -3.38 6.40
C ALA A 51 -1.14 -4.00 6.68
N ILE A 52 -0.23 -3.34 7.41
CA ILE A 52 1.06 -3.95 7.77
C ILE A 52 0.86 -5.15 8.70
N HIS A 53 -0.08 -5.09 9.64
CA HIS A 53 -0.42 -6.24 10.49
C HIS A 53 -0.95 -7.42 9.65
N ALA A 54 -1.95 -7.18 8.80
CA ALA A 54 -2.50 -8.16 7.87
C ALA A 54 -1.44 -8.75 6.94
N LEU A 55 -0.48 -7.94 6.48
CA LEU A 55 0.59 -8.35 5.57
C LEU A 55 1.80 -8.98 6.28
N GLU A 56 1.77 -9.12 7.60
CA GLU A 56 2.93 -9.52 8.44
C GLU A 56 4.19 -8.76 8.06
N ILE A 57 4.06 -7.45 7.87
CA ILE A 57 5.18 -6.55 7.62
C ILE A 57 5.62 -5.99 8.98
N PRO A 58 6.91 -6.02 9.31
CA PRO A 58 7.41 -5.35 10.50
C PRO A 58 7.05 -3.86 10.48
N PHE A 59 6.59 -3.30 11.60
CA PHE A 59 6.28 -1.88 11.70
C PHE A 59 7.44 -0.97 11.28
N SER A 60 8.68 -1.40 11.50
CA SER A 60 9.90 -0.69 11.07
C SER A 60 9.95 -0.45 9.55
N ASP A 61 9.29 -1.29 8.76
CA ASP A 61 9.28 -1.21 7.30
C ASP A 61 8.11 -0.38 6.75
N ILE A 62 7.18 0.10 7.59
CA ILE A 62 5.99 0.86 7.16
C ILE A 62 6.36 2.02 6.22
N HIS A 63 7.46 2.71 6.52
CA HIS A 63 7.99 3.80 5.72
C HIS A 63 8.30 3.37 4.28
N ALA A 64 8.89 2.20 4.09
CA ALA A 64 9.24 1.69 2.76
C ALA A 64 8.01 1.26 1.93
N TYR A 65 6.87 1.00 2.57
CA TYR A 65 5.64 0.56 1.89
C TYR A 65 4.65 1.69 1.61
N PHE A 66 4.52 2.65 2.53
CA PHE A 66 3.51 3.71 2.44
C PHE A 66 4.09 5.10 2.16
N PHE A 67 5.36 5.33 2.51
CA PHE A 67 5.99 6.65 2.43
C PHE A 67 7.09 6.71 1.35
N THR A 68 7.16 5.72 0.47
CA THR A 68 8.04 5.78 -0.70
C THR A 68 7.41 6.70 -1.73
N HIS A 69 8.07 7.81 -2.07
CA HIS A 69 7.62 8.68 -3.14
C HIS A 69 7.98 8.10 -4.51
N LYS A 70 7.09 8.29 -5.49
CA LYS A 70 7.42 8.00 -6.88
C LYS A 70 8.53 8.95 -7.30
N VAL A 71 9.73 8.40 -7.49
CA VAL A 71 10.89 9.18 -7.94
C VAL A 71 10.62 9.58 -9.39
N GLU A 72 10.30 10.84 -9.63
CA GLU A 72 10.45 11.42 -10.95
C GLU A 72 11.95 11.57 -11.17
N ASN A 73 12.50 10.79 -12.11
CA ASN A 73 13.87 10.96 -12.56
C ASN A 73 14.00 12.35 -13.19
N ILE A 74 14.24 13.38 -12.37
CA ILE A 74 14.93 14.56 -12.85
C ILE A 74 16.39 14.12 -13.05
N SER A 75 16.68 13.53 -14.21
CA SER A 75 18.05 13.46 -14.70
C SER A 75 18.52 14.91 -14.85
N THR A 76 19.21 15.41 -13.84
CA THR A 76 19.97 16.65 -13.92
C THR A 76 21.05 16.43 -14.98
N LYS A 77 20.84 17.04 -16.15
CA LYS A 77 21.84 17.14 -17.22
C LYS A 77 22.99 18.03 -16.79
#